data_AF-A0A0H3I2L3-F1
#
_entry.id   AF-A0A0H3I2L3-F1
#
_cell.length_a   1.000
_cell.length_b   1.000
_cell.length_c   1.000
_cell.angle_alpha   90.00
_cell.angle_beta   90.00
_cell.angle_gamma   90.00
#
_symmetry.space_group_name_H-M   'P 1'
#
loop_
_entity.id
_entity.type
_entity.pdbx_description
1 polymer ?
#
loop_
_entity_poly.entity_id
_entity_poly.type
_entity_poly.pdbx_seq_one_letter_code
_entity_poly.pdbx_strand_id
1 'polypeptide(L)'
;MQHNLGTACLRIGEFDNDIPMLNQASEAYRFALQERAPSRGLTRWAGSISGLGNVFLALGVRGQSLEQLLRAKKAYEEALHHLSCEDQPWDWALNKHNLGNALLIIADYYEDGSEMLWAAVRAYQDALLVRTLDSASAAWGKTKFSLGRAFFALGECQAGTKYLERAIQEYQSALPKLGQQQRKDAERHIALAQTMIKKRGG
;
A
#
# COMPACT_ATOMS: atom_id res chain seq x y z
N MET A 1 19.52 -13.20 11.68
CA MET A 1 18.52 -14.28 11.83
C MET A 1 17.12 -13.72 12.07
N GLN A 2 16.95 -12.76 12.99
CA GLN A 2 15.62 -12.25 13.39
C GLN A 2 14.83 -11.48 12.32
N HIS A 3 15.50 -10.76 11.41
CA HIS A 3 14.83 -10.16 10.25
C HIS A 3 14.13 -11.21 9.36
N ASN A 4 14.82 -12.32 9.08
CA ASN A 4 14.26 -13.41 8.26
C ASN A 4 13.11 -14.12 8.99
N LEU A 5 13.18 -14.20 10.33
CA LEU A 5 12.10 -14.72 11.16
C LEU A 5 10.87 -13.79 11.10
N GLY A 6 11.07 -12.46 11.20
CA GLY A 6 9.99 -11.47 11.01
C GLY A 6 9.34 -11.58 9.63
N THR A 7 10.12 -11.80 8.57
CA THR A 7 9.58 -12.00 7.20
C THR A 7 8.80 -13.31 7.08
N ALA A 8 9.29 -14.40 7.69
CA ALA A 8 8.61 -15.69 7.69
C ALA A 8 7.28 -15.63 8.46
N CYS A 9 7.29 -15.06 9.68
CA CYS A 9 6.09 -14.88 10.50
C CYS A 9 5.07 -13.95 9.83
N LEU A 10 5.51 -12.88 9.16
CA LEU A 10 4.61 -12.00 8.41
C LEU A 10 3.88 -12.78 7.30
N ARG A 11 4.60 -13.54 6.47
CA ARG A 11 4.01 -14.31 5.37
C ARG A 11 3.00 -15.36 5.85
N ILE A 12 3.29 -16.01 6.97
CA ILE A 12 2.40 -17.02 7.58
C ILE A 12 1.19 -16.34 8.23
N GLY A 13 1.42 -15.31 9.04
CA GLY A 13 0.34 -14.52 9.65
C GLY A 13 -0.58 -13.92 8.60
N GLU A 14 -0.05 -13.42 7.47
CA GLU A 14 -0.82 -12.94 6.32
C GLU A 14 -1.75 -14.01 5.73
N PHE A 15 -1.29 -15.26 5.64
CA PHE A 15 -2.04 -16.38 5.08
C PHE A 15 -3.11 -16.94 6.03
N ASP A 16 -2.80 -17.08 7.32
CA ASP A 16 -3.67 -17.75 8.31
C ASP A 16 -4.60 -16.81 9.07
N ASN A 17 -4.58 -15.51 8.76
CA ASN A 17 -5.31 -14.47 9.50
C ASN A 17 -4.99 -14.42 11.02
N ASP A 18 -3.79 -14.87 11.40
CA ASP A 18 -3.38 -15.08 12.79
C ASP A 18 -2.79 -13.79 13.41
N ILE A 19 -3.54 -13.14 14.31
CA ILE A 19 -3.11 -11.94 15.04
C ILE A 19 -1.94 -12.24 16.00
N PRO A 20 -1.97 -13.29 16.84
CA PRO A 20 -0.80 -13.72 17.60
C PRO A 20 0.49 -13.84 16.77
N MET A 21 0.43 -14.44 15.59
CA MET A 21 1.59 -14.57 14.69
C MET A 21 2.08 -13.21 14.17
N LEU A 22 1.18 -12.27 13.88
CA LEU A 22 1.54 -10.90 13.54
C LEU A 22 2.22 -10.17 14.70
N ASN A 23 1.77 -10.39 15.94
CA ASN A 23 2.43 -9.82 17.12
C ASN A 23 3.85 -10.39 17.30
N GLN A 24 4.04 -11.69 17.09
CA GLN A 24 5.37 -12.30 17.09
C GLN A 24 6.29 -11.73 15.99
N ALA A 25 5.74 -11.48 14.79
CA ALA A 25 6.48 -10.81 13.73
C ALA A 25 6.91 -9.38 14.13
N SER A 26 6.03 -8.62 14.80
CA SER A 26 6.31 -7.28 15.32
C SER A 26 7.48 -7.30 16.32
N GLU A 27 7.47 -8.25 17.25
CA GLU A 27 8.54 -8.44 18.23
C GLU A 27 9.88 -8.77 17.57
N ALA A 28 9.88 -9.68 16.59
CA ALA A 28 11.08 -10.06 15.84
C ALA A 28 11.70 -8.87 15.09
N TYR A 29 10.87 -8.04 14.44
CA TYR A 29 11.36 -6.83 13.77
C TYR A 29 11.87 -5.78 14.76
N ARG A 30 11.19 -5.55 15.88
CA ARG A 30 11.66 -4.62 16.93
C ARG A 30 12.99 -5.05 17.52
N PHE A 31 13.15 -6.33 17.81
CA PHE A 31 14.41 -6.88 18.29
C PHE A 31 15.53 -6.72 17.25
N ALA A 32 15.25 -7.00 15.97
CA ALA A 32 16.21 -6.79 14.89
C ALA A 32 16.64 -5.32 14.72
N LEU A 33 15.77 -4.36 15.09
CA LEU A 33 16.09 -2.93 15.10
C LEU A 33 16.91 -2.52 16.34
N GLN A 34 16.72 -3.18 17.49
CA GLN A 34 17.50 -2.93 18.71
C GLN A 34 18.95 -3.46 18.60
N GLU A 35 19.13 -4.65 18.03
CA GLU A 35 20.47 -5.25 17.86
C GLU A 35 21.32 -4.56 16.78
N ARG A 36 20.70 -3.79 15.88
CA ARG A 36 21.41 -3.06 14.82
C ARG A 36 21.55 -1.58 15.17
N ALA A 37 22.78 -1.17 15.47
CA ALA A 37 23.14 0.24 15.36
C ALA A 37 22.93 0.73 13.90
N PRO A 38 22.36 1.93 13.67
CA PRO A 38 22.17 2.51 12.33
C PRO A 38 23.47 2.54 11.49
N SER A 39 24.63 2.51 12.13
CA SER A 39 25.96 2.53 11.52
C SER A 39 26.34 1.25 10.75
N ARG A 40 25.60 0.14 10.87
CA ARG A 40 25.89 -1.13 10.18
C ARG A 40 24.78 -1.51 9.18
N GLY A 41 24.65 -0.70 8.12
CA GLY A 41 23.87 -1.03 6.91
C GLY A 41 22.46 -0.45 6.89
N LEU A 42 22.35 0.83 6.52
CA LEU A 42 21.11 1.62 6.47
C LEU A 42 20.00 0.95 5.64
N THR A 43 20.32 0.34 4.50
CA THR A 43 19.34 -0.38 3.67
C THR A 43 18.65 -1.54 4.40
N ARG A 44 19.44 -2.34 5.13
CA ARG A 44 18.91 -3.48 5.90
C ARG A 44 18.16 -3.04 7.15
N TRP A 45 18.46 -1.86 7.67
CA TRP A 45 17.70 -1.24 8.76
C TRP A 45 16.35 -0.72 8.25
N ALA A 46 16.35 0.02 7.13
CA ALA A 46 15.14 0.48 6.46
C ALA A 46 14.20 -0.67 6.12
N GLY A 47 14.73 -1.78 5.57
CA GLY A 47 13.93 -2.97 5.29
C GLY A 47 13.27 -3.60 6.52
N SER A 48 13.91 -3.55 7.70
CA SER A 48 13.27 -3.99 8.95
C SER A 48 12.15 -3.05 9.40
N ILE A 49 12.30 -1.74 9.19
CA ILE A 49 11.25 -0.75 9.49
C ILE A 49 10.07 -0.93 8.54
N SER A 50 10.32 -1.09 7.24
CA SER A 50 9.29 -1.44 6.25
C SER A 50 8.56 -2.72 6.61
N GLY A 51 9.30 -3.75 7.06
CA GLY A 51 8.72 -5.01 7.54
C GLY A 51 7.80 -4.83 8.74
N LEU A 52 8.19 -3.99 9.70
CA LEU A 52 7.33 -3.62 10.83
C LEU A 52 6.09 -2.83 10.38
N GLY A 53 6.24 -1.96 9.37
CA GLY A 53 5.13 -1.27 8.73
C GLY A 53 4.10 -2.23 8.12
N ASN A 54 4.55 -3.30 7.45
CA ASN A 54 3.66 -4.33 6.91
C ASN A 54 2.86 -5.04 8.02
N VAL A 55 3.52 -5.36 9.14
CA VAL A 55 2.86 -5.97 10.30
C VAL A 55 1.78 -5.05 10.86
N PHE A 56 2.10 -3.77 11.06
CA PHE A 56 1.12 -2.78 11.53
C PHE A 56 -0.03 -2.59 10.56
N LEU A 57 0.23 -2.59 9.25
CA LEU A 57 -0.82 -2.52 8.23
C LEU A 57 -1.76 -3.72 8.35
N ALA A 58 -1.23 -4.93 8.44
CA ALA A 58 -2.02 -6.15 8.58
C ALA A 58 -2.85 -6.14 9.89
N LEU A 59 -2.26 -5.74 11.01
CA LEU A 59 -2.96 -5.58 12.28
C LEU A 59 -4.07 -4.52 12.20
N GLY A 60 -3.78 -3.39 11.54
CA GLY A 60 -4.73 -2.30 11.34
C GLY A 60 -5.94 -2.71 10.52
N VAL A 61 -5.72 -3.44 9.43
CA VAL A 61 -6.82 -3.94 8.57
C VAL A 61 -7.66 -4.99 9.30
N ARG A 62 -7.02 -5.96 9.96
CA ARG A 62 -7.74 -7.08 10.62
C ARG A 62 -8.44 -6.68 11.90
N GLY A 63 -7.77 -5.85 12.70
CA GLY A 63 -8.31 -5.33 13.95
C GLY A 63 -9.11 -4.05 13.79
N GLN A 64 -9.31 -3.57 12.55
CA GLN A 64 -9.97 -2.29 12.25
C GLN A 64 -9.41 -1.12 13.08
N SER A 65 -8.09 -1.10 13.28
CA SER A 65 -7.41 -0.19 14.19
C SER A 65 -6.71 0.95 13.44
N LEU A 66 -7.26 2.16 13.54
CA LEU A 66 -6.62 3.38 13.04
C LEU A 66 -5.23 3.60 13.65
N GLU A 67 -5.05 3.28 14.93
CA GLU A 67 -3.76 3.42 15.60
C GLU A 67 -2.68 2.58 14.91
N GLN A 68 -2.98 1.31 14.58
CA GLN A 68 -2.04 0.44 13.88
C GLN A 68 -1.79 0.92 12.45
N LEU A 69 -2.81 1.43 11.75
CA LEU A 69 -2.63 2.01 10.43
C LEU A 69 -1.72 3.26 10.45
N LEU A 70 -1.87 4.13 11.46
CA LEU A 70 -0.98 5.29 11.66
C LEU A 70 0.45 4.86 11.98
N ARG A 71 0.64 3.79 12.76
CA ARG A 71 1.96 3.18 13.00
C ARG A 71 2.57 2.62 11.71
N ALA A 72 1.77 2.02 10.83
CA ALA A 72 2.21 1.54 9.52
C ALA A 72 2.69 2.70 8.64
N LYS A 73 1.89 3.77 8.53
CA LYS A 73 2.25 5.01 7.82
C LYS A 73 3.60 5.55 8.31
N LYS A 74 3.75 5.73 9.63
CA LYS A 74 4.98 6.25 10.23
C LYS A 74 6.20 5.37 9.95
N ALA A 75 6.04 4.04 10.01
CA ALA A 75 7.12 3.12 9.71
C ALA A 75 7.56 3.22 8.24
N TYR A 76 6.61 3.28 7.30
CA TYR A 76 6.96 3.45 5.88
C TYR A 76 7.63 4.80 5.61
N GLU A 77 7.15 5.89 6.22
CA GLU A 77 7.77 7.22 6.11
C GLU A 77 9.21 7.20 6.64
N GLU A 78 9.44 6.58 7.80
CA GLU A 78 10.78 6.45 8.36
C GLU A 78 11.71 5.62 7.48
N ALA A 79 11.22 4.51 6.91
CA ALA A 79 12.03 3.72 5.97
C ALA A 79 12.43 4.54 4.74
N LEU A 80 11.57 5.45 4.26
CA LEU A 80 11.86 6.32 3.12
C LEU A 80 12.89 7.41 3.40
N HIS A 81 13.24 7.67 4.67
CA HIS A 81 14.40 8.51 4.99
C HIS A 81 15.74 7.84 4.61
N HIS A 82 15.74 6.52 4.40
CA HIS A 82 16.94 5.73 4.12
C HIS A 82 16.86 4.92 2.83
N LEU A 83 15.73 5.00 2.12
CA LEU A 83 15.53 4.40 0.81
C LEU A 83 15.39 5.54 -0.21
N SER A 84 16.12 5.45 -1.31
CA SER A 84 16.04 6.37 -2.43
C SER A 84 15.69 5.62 -3.72
N CYS A 85 15.14 6.35 -4.70
CA CYS A 85 14.86 5.78 -6.03
C CYS A 85 16.17 5.42 -6.75
N GLU A 86 17.24 6.16 -6.47
CA GLU A 86 18.55 6.05 -7.10
C GLU A 86 19.34 4.84 -6.57
N ASP A 87 19.37 4.66 -5.25
CA ASP A 87 20.24 3.66 -4.62
C ASP A 87 19.52 2.33 -4.35
N GLN A 88 18.21 2.37 -4.09
CA GLN A 88 17.38 1.18 -3.85
C GLN A 88 16.00 1.28 -4.53
N PRO A 89 15.96 1.37 -5.88
CA PRO A 89 14.72 1.63 -6.62
C PRO A 89 13.58 0.67 -6.27
N TRP A 90 13.88 -0.62 -6.15
CA TRP A 90 12.88 -1.65 -5.88
C TRP A 90 12.29 -1.56 -4.47
N ASP A 91 13.14 -1.40 -3.46
CA ASP A 91 12.70 -1.28 -2.06
C ASP A 91 11.96 0.03 -1.84
N TRP A 92 12.47 1.13 -2.41
CA TRP A 92 11.82 2.43 -2.38
C TRP A 92 10.42 2.38 -3.00
N ALA A 93 10.28 1.80 -4.21
CA ALA A 93 8.98 1.70 -4.88
C ALA A 93 8.01 0.75 -4.16
N LEU A 94 8.51 -0.33 -3.57
CA LEU A 94 7.70 -1.21 -2.71
C LEU A 94 7.19 -0.46 -1.48
N ASN A 95 8.06 0.28 -0.81
CA ASN A 95 7.69 1.01 0.38
C ASN A 95 6.73 2.17 0.07
N LYS A 96 6.91 2.87 -1.05
CA LYS A 96 5.96 3.87 -1.57
C LYS A 96 4.59 3.27 -1.86
N HIS A 97 4.52 2.11 -2.51
CA HIS A 97 3.25 1.41 -2.71
C HIS A 97 2.57 1.03 -1.39
N ASN A 98 3.33 0.53 -0.42
CA ASN A 98 2.77 0.14 0.88
C ASN A 98 2.30 1.34 1.71
N LEU A 99 3.04 2.47 1.65
CA LEU A 99 2.59 3.75 2.19
C LEU A 99 1.26 4.18 1.57
N GLY A 100 1.13 4.08 0.24
CA GLY A 100 -0.12 4.34 -0.46
C GLY A 100 -1.27 3.47 0.04
N ASN A 101 -1.03 2.17 0.27
CA ASN A 101 -2.06 1.26 0.80
C ASN A 101 -2.50 1.67 2.21
N ALA A 102 -1.55 2.04 3.08
CA ALA A 102 -1.87 2.52 4.44
C ALA A 102 -2.71 3.80 4.37
N LEU A 103 -2.28 4.80 3.60
CA LEU A 103 -2.98 6.07 3.44
C LEU A 103 -4.40 5.90 2.87
N LEU A 104 -4.57 5.01 1.89
CA LEU A 104 -5.88 4.70 1.32
C LEU A 104 -6.86 4.18 2.38
N ILE A 105 -6.41 3.29 3.26
CA ILE A 105 -7.27 2.69 4.30
C ILE A 105 -7.50 3.68 5.45
N ILE A 106 -6.48 4.49 5.79
CA ILE A 106 -6.61 5.55 6.80
C ILE A 106 -7.68 6.57 6.38
N ALA A 107 -7.78 6.87 5.07
CA ALA A 107 -8.78 7.82 4.56
C ALA A 107 -10.23 7.43 4.95
N ASP A 108 -10.54 6.13 5.00
CA ASP A 108 -11.89 5.63 5.34
C ASP A 108 -12.29 5.92 6.81
N TYR A 109 -11.35 6.33 7.66
CA TYR A 109 -11.62 6.69 9.06
C TYR A 109 -11.99 8.17 9.25
N TYR A 110 -11.94 8.98 8.18
CA TYR A 110 -12.23 10.40 8.23
C TYR A 110 -13.42 10.74 7.34
N GLU A 111 -14.25 11.70 7.77
CA GLU A 111 -15.37 12.21 6.97
C GLU A 111 -14.88 12.83 5.67
N ASP A 112 -13.79 13.61 5.74
CA ASP A 112 -13.02 14.06 4.59
C ASP A 112 -11.62 13.42 4.60
N GLY A 113 -11.50 12.26 3.97
CA GLY A 113 -10.23 11.57 3.77
C GLY A 113 -9.41 12.08 2.58
N SER A 114 -9.80 13.18 1.91
CA SER A 114 -9.24 13.56 0.61
C SER A 114 -7.74 13.86 0.64
N GLU A 115 -7.22 14.44 1.72
CA GLU A 115 -5.78 14.67 1.89
C GLU A 115 -5.00 13.34 1.86
N MET A 116 -5.49 12.34 2.60
CA MET A 116 -4.89 11.01 2.67
C MET A 116 -4.99 10.28 1.32
N LEU A 117 -6.12 10.43 0.62
CA LEU A 117 -6.29 9.86 -0.71
C LEU A 117 -5.34 10.48 -1.74
N TRP A 118 -5.13 11.80 -1.70
CA TRP A 118 -4.16 12.46 -2.57
C TRP A 118 -2.72 12.07 -2.22
N ALA A 119 -2.41 11.89 -0.94
CA ALA A 119 -1.12 11.36 -0.52
C ALA A 119 -0.92 9.91 -1.02
N ALA A 120 -1.96 9.07 -1.01
CA ALA A 120 -1.91 7.72 -1.57
C ALA A 120 -1.67 7.74 -3.09
N VAL A 121 -2.37 8.62 -3.82
CA VAL A 121 -2.17 8.81 -5.28
C VAL A 121 -0.71 9.14 -5.58
N ARG A 122 -0.11 10.12 -4.88
CA ARG A 122 1.30 10.49 -5.05
C ARG A 122 2.22 9.31 -4.77
N ALA A 123 2.00 8.58 -3.67
CA ALA A 123 2.83 7.44 -3.30
C ALA A 123 2.75 6.30 -4.34
N TYR A 124 1.60 6.03 -4.93
CA TYR A 124 1.49 5.05 -6.02
C TYR A 124 2.14 5.54 -7.32
N GLN A 125 2.03 6.81 -7.65
CA GLN A 125 2.69 7.40 -8.83
C GLN A 125 4.21 7.31 -8.70
N ASP A 126 4.75 7.63 -7.52
CA ASP A 126 6.16 7.44 -7.19
C ASP A 126 6.59 5.98 -7.41
N ALA A 127 5.83 5.01 -6.87
CA ALA A 127 6.13 3.59 -7.05
C ALA A 127 6.13 3.15 -8.54
N LEU A 128 5.30 3.79 -9.37
CA LEU A 128 5.20 3.50 -10.81
C LEU A 128 6.39 4.03 -11.63
N LEU A 129 7.26 4.88 -11.06
CA LEU A 129 8.52 5.27 -11.70
C LEU A 129 9.47 4.07 -11.88
N VAL A 130 9.42 3.12 -10.94
CA VAL A 130 10.28 1.92 -10.96
C VAL A 130 9.51 0.69 -11.42
N ARG A 131 8.28 0.52 -10.91
CA ARG A 131 7.43 -0.62 -11.24
C ARG A 131 6.77 -0.38 -12.57
N THR A 132 7.48 -0.66 -13.66
CA THR A 132 6.96 -0.47 -15.02
C THR A 132 6.32 -1.73 -15.58
N LEU A 133 5.59 -1.58 -16.68
CA LEU A 133 4.99 -2.71 -17.40
C LEU A 133 6.04 -3.74 -17.86
N ASP A 134 7.21 -3.24 -18.28
CA ASP A 134 8.31 -4.02 -18.87
C ASP A 134 9.21 -4.65 -17.80
N SER A 135 9.53 -3.90 -16.75
CA SER A 135 10.45 -4.36 -15.69
C SER A 135 9.76 -5.18 -14.60
N ALA A 136 8.48 -4.91 -14.31
CA ALA A 136 7.76 -5.55 -13.21
C ALA A 136 6.24 -5.61 -13.44
N SER A 137 5.84 -6.23 -14.56
CA SER A 137 4.44 -6.29 -15.03
C SER A 137 3.39 -6.58 -13.94
N ALA A 138 3.64 -7.55 -13.07
CA ALA A 138 2.71 -7.91 -11.99
C ALA A 138 2.64 -6.83 -10.89
N ALA A 139 3.79 -6.26 -10.49
CA ALA A 139 3.84 -5.21 -9.48
C ALA A 139 3.27 -3.89 -10.01
N TRP A 140 3.52 -3.58 -11.28
CA TRP A 140 2.88 -2.48 -12.00
C TRP A 140 1.36 -2.63 -11.98
N GLY A 141 0.84 -3.81 -12.37
CA GLY A 141 -0.61 -4.10 -12.36
C GLY A 141 -1.24 -3.90 -10.99
N LYS A 142 -0.63 -4.44 -9.93
CA LYS A 142 -1.09 -4.22 -8.55
C LYS A 142 -1.08 -2.75 -8.14
N THR A 143 -0.05 -2.00 -8.54
CA THR A 143 0.07 -0.57 -8.20
C THR A 143 -0.98 0.27 -8.95
N LYS A 144 -1.22 -0.01 -10.24
CA LYS A 144 -2.28 0.62 -11.04
C LYS A 144 -3.67 0.31 -10.50
N PHE A 145 -3.90 -0.92 -10.05
CA PHE A 145 -5.13 -1.29 -9.36
C PHE A 145 -5.35 -0.48 -8.08
N SER A 146 -4.35 -0.38 -7.20
CA SER A 146 -4.44 0.44 -5.99
C SER A 146 -4.61 1.93 -6.28
N LEU A 147 -3.96 2.44 -7.34
CA LEU A 147 -4.15 3.81 -7.81
C LEU A 147 -5.59 4.06 -8.30
N GLY A 148 -6.18 3.08 -9.01
CA GLY A 148 -7.59 3.09 -9.37
C GLY A 148 -8.52 3.16 -8.16
N ARG A 149 -8.21 2.43 -7.08
CA ARG A 149 -8.97 2.50 -5.81
C ARG A 149 -8.90 3.89 -5.17
N ALA A 150 -7.72 4.51 -5.14
CA ALA A 150 -7.57 5.86 -4.59
C ALA A 150 -8.35 6.90 -5.39
N PHE A 151 -8.33 6.84 -6.73
CA PHE A 151 -9.14 7.73 -7.56
C PHE A 151 -10.64 7.47 -7.44
N PHE A 152 -11.04 6.20 -7.28
CA PHE A 152 -12.44 5.86 -7.05
C PHE A 152 -12.95 6.50 -5.75
N ALA A 153 -12.21 6.33 -4.65
CA ALA A 153 -12.53 6.94 -3.36
C ALA A 153 -12.52 8.49 -3.42
N LEU A 154 -11.60 9.10 -4.17
CA LEU A 154 -11.63 10.56 -4.41
C LEU A 154 -12.91 10.98 -5.15
N GLY A 155 -13.34 10.18 -6.12
CA GLY A 155 -14.58 10.40 -6.85
C GLY A 155 -15.83 10.27 -5.96
N GLU A 156 -15.80 9.40 -4.95
CA GLU A 156 -16.84 9.30 -3.94
C GLU A 156 -16.83 10.50 -3.00
N CYS A 157 -15.68 10.79 -2.39
CA CYS A 157 -15.48 11.85 -1.40
C CYS A 157 -15.76 13.26 -1.96
N GLN A 158 -15.26 13.59 -3.15
CA GLN A 158 -15.36 14.94 -3.73
C GLN A 158 -16.48 15.09 -4.78
N ALA A 159 -17.33 14.07 -4.96
CA ALA A 159 -18.33 14.00 -6.02
C ALA A 159 -17.79 14.24 -7.47
N GLY A 160 -16.48 14.16 -7.70
CA GLY A 160 -15.85 14.50 -8.97
C GLY A 160 -15.85 13.37 -10.00
N THR A 161 -16.54 13.54 -11.12
CA THR A 161 -16.58 12.57 -12.24
C THR A 161 -15.20 12.34 -12.87
N LYS A 162 -14.38 13.38 -12.97
CA LYS A 162 -12.98 13.29 -13.46
C LYS A 162 -12.13 12.26 -12.71
N TYR A 163 -12.36 12.08 -11.40
CA TYR A 163 -11.63 11.09 -10.61
C TYR A 163 -12.16 9.68 -10.86
N LEU A 164 -13.47 9.53 -11.05
CA LEU A 164 -14.06 8.24 -11.45
C LEU A 164 -13.60 7.79 -12.83
N GLU A 165 -13.50 8.72 -13.79
CA GLU A 165 -12.92 8.46 -15.12
C GLU A 165 -11.47 8.01 -15.01
N ARG A 166 -10.69 8.70 -14.16
CA ARG A 166 -9.32 8.30 -13.90
C ARG A 166 -9.23 6.92 -13.26
N ALA A 167 -10.09 6.62 -12.28
CA ALA A 167 -10.16 5.30 -11.66
C ALA A 167 -10.39 4.20 -12.71
N ILE A 168 -11.35 4.39 -13.63
CA ILE A 168 -11.64 3.46 -14.73
C ILE A 168 -10.39 3.23 -15.58
N GLN A 169 -9.70 4.31 -15.98
CA GLN A 169 -8.48 4.21 -16.79
C GLN A 169 -7.40 3.36 -16.09
N GLU A 170 -7.17 3.62 -14.80
CA GLU A 170 -6.16 2.90 -14.01
C GLU A 170 -6.53 1.42 -13.85
N TYR A 171 -7.79 1.10 -13.53
CA TYR A 171 -8.26 -0.27 -13.46
C TYR A 171 -8.13 -1.01 -14.79
N GLN A 172 -8.60 -0.42 -15.89
CA GLN A 172 -8.55 -1.02 -17.22
C GLN A 172 -7.12 -1.36 -17.63
N SER A 173 -6.18 -0.46 -17.36
CA SER A 173 -4.76 -0.71 -17.64
C SER A 173 -4.19 -1.85 -16.80
N ALA A 174 -4.68 -2.05 -15.57
CA ALA A 174 -4.22 -3.10 -14.67
C ALA A 174 -4.77 -4.50 -15.03
N LEU A 175 -6.01 -4.60 -15.54
CA LEU A 175 -6.75 -5.87 -15.77
C LEU A 175 -5.90 -7.02 -16.37
N PRO A 176 -5.06 -6.79 -17.41
CA PRO A 176 -4.28 -7.87 -18.02
C PRO A 176 -3.22 -8.47 -17.09
N LYS A 177 -2.84 -7.74 -16.04
CA LYS A 177 -1.74 -8.08 -15.12
C LYS A 177 -2.22 -8.48 -13.72
N LEU A 178 -3.53 -8.48 -13.50
CA LEU A 178 -4.16 -8.86 -12.23
C LEU A 178 -4.49 -10.37 -12.18
N GLY A 179 -4.41 -10.93 -10.98
CA GLY A 179 -4.97 -12.25 -10.68
C GLY A 179 -6.50 -12.24 -10.72
N GLN A 180 -7.12 -13.41 -10.76
CA GLN A 180 -8.56 -13.57 -10.97
C GLN A 180 -9.43 -12.74 -10.00
N GLN A 181 -9.11 -12.75 -8.70
CA GLN A 181 -9.89 -12.03 -7.70
C GLN A 181 -9.78 -10.51 -7.89
N GLN A 182 -8.56 -9.99 -8.02
CA GLN A 182 -8.31 -8.56 -8.24
C GLN A 182 -8.92 -8.06 -9.56
N ARG A 183 -8.96 -8.91 -10.59
CA ARG A 183 -9.63 -8.59 -11.86
C ARG A 183 -11.14 -8.40 -11.65
N LYS A 184 -11.80 -9.34 -10.94
CA LYS A 184 -13.23 -9.22 -10.61
C LYS A 184 -13.52 -7.95 -9.81
N ASP A 185 -12.67 -7.62 -8.85
CA ASP A 185 -12.85 -6.42 -8.03
C ASP A 185 -12.67 -5.15 -8.86
N ALA A 186 -11.67 -5.12 -9.76
CA ALA A 186 -11.47 -4.01 -10.69
C ALA A 186 -12.67 -3.81 -11.63
N GLU A 187 -13.21 -4.89 -12.21
CA GLU A 187 -14.39 -4.86 -13.08
C GLU A 187 -15.63 -4.33 -12.35
N ARG A 188 -15.82 -4.73 -11.08
CA ARG A 188 -16.89 -4.19 -10.22
C ARG A 188 -16.74 -2.69 -10.01
N HIS A 189 -15.55 -2.22 -9.64
CA HIS A 189 -15.30 -0.79 -9.44
C HIS A 189 -15.47 0.00 -10.74
N ILE A 190 -15.07 -0.54 -11.90
CA ILE A 190 -15.33 0.08 -13.20
C ILE A 190 -16.83 0.28 -13.42
N ALA A 191 -17.63 -0.77 -13.22
CA ALA A 191 -19.09 -0.69 -13.41
C ALA A 191 -19.77 0.31 -12.45
N LEU A 192 -19.33 0.35 -11.18
CA LEU A 192 -19.81 1.31 -10.19
C LEU A 192 -19.43 2.74 -10.58
N ALA A 193 -18.19 2.99 -11.00
CA ALA A 193 -17.73 4.30 -11.43
C ALA A 193 -18.53 4.81 -12.63
N GLN A 194 -18.76 3.96 -13.64
CA GLN A 194 -19.59 4.30 -14.80
C GLN A 194 -21.02 4.65 -14.40
N THR A 195 -21.60 3.91 -13.45
CA THR A 195 -22.96 4.19 -12.95
C THR A 195 -23.01 5.54 -12.23
N MET A 196 -22.03 5.84 -11.39
CA MET A 196 -21.94 7.12 -10.68
C MET A 196 -21.74 8.30 -11.63
N ILE A 197 -20.90 8.16 -12.65
CA ILE A 197 -20.71 9.19 -13.68
C ILE A 197 -22.04 9.49 -14.39
N LYS A 198 -22.76 8.45 -14.83
CA LYS A 198 -24.08 8.63 -15.48
C LYS A 198 -25.09 9.34 -14.58
N LYS A 199 -25.14 8.98 -13.29
CA LYS A 199 -26.04 9.61 -12.31
C LYS A 199 -25.72 11.08 -12.01
N ARG A 200 -24.46 11.50 -12.19
CA ARG A 200 -24.01 12.87 -11.90
C ARG A 200 -24.00 13.79 -13.11
N GLY A 201 -24.01 13.22 -14.31
CA GLY A 201 -23.97 13.95 -15.59
C GLY A 201 -25.30 14.05 -16.33
N GLY A 202 -26.35 13.37 -15.85
CA GLY A 202 -27.73 13.51 -16.36
C GLY A 202 -28.57 14.30 -15.38
#